data_AF-A0A1L9GYW4-F1
#
_entry.id   AF-A0A1L9GYW4-F1
#
_cell.length_a   1.000
_cell.length_b   1.000
_cell.length_c   1.000
_cell.angle_alpha   90.00
_cell.angle_beta   90.00
_cell.angle_gamma   90.00
#
_symmetry.space_group_name_H-M   'P 1'
#
loop_
_entity.id
_entity.type
_entity.pdbx_description
1 polymer ?
#
loop_
_entity_poly.entity_id
_entity_poly.type
_entity_poly.pdbx_seq_one_letter_code
_entity_poly.pdbx_strand_id
1 'polypeptide(L)'
;MKKYTILTVMIIVLLIIVGGTYYYSQNKNNNFKISDKILVNNFDSSKTEEKQNTGSVTSLIESNIQQCNDVRDLQARYKCYVDLAVIKGAQICEYSPVKQSCYEQLAIQKNDYTICEYSPAKRSCYGKLAIQKKDYTICQVMNDSDYNKDACMFEVMFEFDTSNYSICDAMTSTGPESPKTNCYNVASIRSRDQKYCQKIVIASEKDQCLQTLNLLQNPK
;
A
#
# COMPACT_ATOMS: atom_id res chain seq x y z
N MET A 1 -3.17 -13.63 50.73
CA MET A 1 -3.51 -12.67 49.66
C MET A 1 -2.65 -12.78 48.39
N LYS A 2 -1.36 -13.15 48.44
CA LYS A 2 -0.49 -13.19 47.22
C LYS A 2 -0.80 -14.28 46.17
N LYS A 3 -1.54 -15.35 46.50
CA LYS A 3 -1.84 -16.44 45.55
C LYS A 3 -2.87 -16.05 44.48
N TYR A 4 -3.79 -15.13 44.77
CA TYR A 4 -4.84 -14.74 43.83
C TYR A 4 -4.33 -13.82 42.70
N THR A 5 -3.29 -13.02 42.96
CA THR A 5 -2.70 -12.10 41.98
C THR A 5 -1.99 -12.85 40.84
N ILE A 6 -1.34 -13.97 41.13
CA ILE A 6 -0.64 -14.77 40.12
C ILE A 6 -1.66 -15.45 39.17
N LEU A 7 -2.78 -15.92 39.71
CA LEU A 7 -3.81 -16.59 38.92
C LEU A 7 -4.53 -15.63 37.96
N THR A 8 -4.76 -14.38 38.38
CA THR A 8 -5.40 -13.36 37.53
C THR A 8 -4.51 -12.94 36.36
N VAL A 9 -3.21 -12.76 36.59
CA VAL A 9 -2.26 -12.43 35.52
C VAL A 9 -2.16 -13.55 34.48
N MET A 10 -2.13 -14.82 34.92
CA MET A 10 -2.12 -15.98 34.02
C MET A 10 -3.36 -16.04 33.11
N ILE A 11 -4.54 -15.76 33.64
CA ILE A 11 -5.80 -15.76 32.86
C ILE A 11 -5.79 -14.64 31.81
N ILE A 12 -5.33 -13.44 32.17
CA ILE A 12 -5.26 -12.31 31.22
C ILE A 12 -4.29 -12.62 30.07
N VAL A 13 -3.12 -13.19 30.36
CA VAL A 13 -2.16 -13.58 29.32
C VAL A 13 -2.74 -14.65 28.39
N LEU A 14 -3.46 -15.64 28.93
CA LEU A 14 -4.14 -16.67 28.12
C LEU A 14 -5.22 -16.06 27.23
N LEU A 15 -6.03 -15.11 27.72
CA LEU A 15 -7.05 -14.44 26.92
C LEU A 15 -6.43 -13.61 25.79
N ILE A 16 -5.28 -12.98 26.02
CA ILE A 16 -4.56 -12.23 24.97
C ILE A 16 -4.02 -13.18 23.89
N ILE A 17 -3.44 -14.32 24.27
CA ILE A 17 -2.89 -15.30 23.31
C ILE A 17 -4.01 -15.94 22.48
N VAL A 18 -5.11 -16.37 23.13
CA VAL A 18 -6.25 -17.00 22.43
C VAL A 18 -6.98 -15.98 21.56
N GLY A 19 -7.20 -14.77 22.07
CA GLY A 19 -7.83 -13.69 21.28
C GLY A 19 -6.99 -13.27 20.08
N GLY A 20 -5.67 -13.16 20.24
CA GLY A 20 -4.74 -12.78 19.17
C GLY A 20 -4.67 -13.81 18.04
N THR A 21 -4.64 -15.10 18.38
CA THR A 21 -4.61 -16.18 17.37
C THR A 21 -5.94 -16.30 16.60
N TYR A 22 -7.08 -16.10 17.27
CA TYR A 22 -8.38 -16.07 16.61
C TYR A 22 -8.50 -14.91 15.60
N TYR A 23 -8.04 -13.71 15.99
CA TYR A 23 -8.05 -12.54 15.12
C TYR A 23 -7.14 -12.72 13.90
N TYR A 24 -5.96 -13.32 14.08
CA TYR A 24 -5.00 -13.57 13.00
C TYR A 24 -5.52 -14.59 11.97
N SER A 25 -6.31 -15.59 12.39
CA SER A 25 -6.85 -16.63 11.52
C SER A 25 -7.88 -16.10 10.51
N GLN A 26 -8.72 -15.14 10.89
CA GLN A 26 -9.72 -14.54 10.00
C GLN A 26 -9.10 -13.76 8.83
N ASN A 27 -7.88 -13.23 8.99
CA ASN A 27 -7.24 -12.42 7.96
C ASN A 27 -6.53 -13.25 6.86
N LYS A 28 -6.24 -14.54 7.10
CA LYS A 28 -5.44 -15.38 6.17
C LYS A 28 -6.26 -16.17 5.14
N ASN A 29 -7.59 -16.24 5.28
CA ASN A 29 -8.44 -17.11 4.45
C ASN A 29 -9.05 -16.46 3.19
N ASN A 30 -8.62 -15.25 2.79
CA ASN A 30 -9.13 -14.59 1.58
C ASN A 30 -8.50 -15.07 0.26
N ASN A 31 -7.77 -16.18 0.25
CA ASN A 31 -7.38 -16.87 -0.99
C ASN A 31 -8.54 -17.69 -1.54
N PHE A 32 -9.61 -17.01 -1.95
CA PHE A 32 -10.74 -17.61 -2.66
C PHE A 32 -10.33 -17.91 -4.11
N LYS A 33 -10.14 -19.19 -4.40
CA LYS A 33 -9.92 -19.72 -5.77
C LYS A 33 -11.25 -19.60 -6.52
N ILE A 34 -11.44 -18.53 -7.28
CA ILE A 34 -12.57 -18.44 -8.23
C ILE A 34 -12.32 -19.50 -9.30
N SER A 35 -13.25 -20.45 -9.42
CA SER A 35 -13.24 -21.49 -10.45
C SER A 35 -13.08 -20.88 -11.84
N ASP A 36 -12.15 -21.44 -12.61
CA ASP A 36 -11.68 -21.05 -13.96
C ASP A 36 -12.74 -21.04 -15.10
N LYS A 37 -14.05 -20.96 -14.78
CA LYS A 37 -15.13 -21.09 -15.77
C LYS A 37 -15.64 -19.77 -16.36
N ILE A 38 -15.15 -18.63 -15.90
CA ILE A 38 -15.57 -17.33 -16.43
C ILE A 38 -14.35 -16.65 -17.05
N LEU A 39 -14.35 -16.58 -18.39
CA LEU A 39 -13.49 -15.76 -19.26
C LEU A 39 -12.11 -16.32 -19.66
N VAL A 40 -12.10 -17.35 -20.49
CA VAL A 40 -11.05 -17.50 -21.53
C VAL A 40 -11.73 -17.48 -22.90
N ASN A 41 -12.24 -16.30 -23.30
CA ASN A 41 -12.39 -16.01 -24.72
C ASN A 41 -11.10 -15.34 -25.14
N ASN A 42 -10.25 -16.09 -25.85
CA ASN A 42 -8.96 -15.64 -26.38
C ASN A 42 -9.12 -14.31 -27.13
N PHE A 43 -8.66 -13.23 -26.53
CA PHE A 43 -8.56 -11.93 -27.19
C PHE A 43 -7.09 -11.72 -27.55
N ASP A 44 -6.74 -12.13 -28.76
CA ASP A 44 -5.40 -11.99 -29.31
C ASP A 44 -5.14 -10.50 -29.60
N SER A 45 -4.23 -9.89 -28.85
CA SER A 45 -3.89 -8.47 -28.97
C SER A 45 -2.90 -8.27 -30.11
N SER A 46 -3.34 -8.45 -31.35
CA SER A 46 -2.57 -8.07 -32.53
C SER A 46 -2.97 -6.66 -32.97
N LYS A 47 -1.97 -5.76 -32.95
CA LYS A 47 -2.06 -4.38 -33.42
C LYS A 47 -2.52 -4.35 -34.88
N THR A 48 -3.75 -3.92 -35.11
CA THR A 48 -4.20 -3.48 -36.43
C THR A 48 -4.94 -2.17 -36.26
N GLU A 49 -4.42 -1.11 -36.86
CA GLU A 49 -5.05 0.21 -36.92
C GLU A 49 -6.26 0.13 -37.85
N GLU A 50 -7.44 -0.16 -37.31
CA GLU A 50 -8.69 -0.18 -38.08
C GLU A 50 -9.66 0.89 -37.57
N LYS A 51 -10.00 1.82 -38.47
CA LYS A 51 -10.98 2.88 -38.23
C LYS A 51 -12.40 2.32 -38.29
N GLN A 52 -13.17 2.64 -37.24
CA GLN A 52 -14.63 2.77 -37.21
C GLN A 52 -15.50 1.50 -37.17
N ASN A 53 -15.64 0.95 -35.96
CA ASN A 53 -16.92 0.40 -35.50
C ASN A 53 -17.07 0.55 -33.96
N THR A 54 -17.27 1.77 -33.48
CA THR A 54 -17.29 2.10 -32.03
C THR A 54 -18.58 1.70 -31.32
N GLY A 55 -19.68 1.46 -32.05
CA GLY A 55 -20.99 1.14 -31.46
C GLY A 55 -21.09 -0.25 -30.83
N SER A 56 -20.30 -1.22 -31.30
CA SER A 56 -20.33 -2.59 -30.77
C SER A 56 -19.49 -2.79 -29.51
N VAL A 57 -18.54 -1.88 -29.21
CA VAL A 57 -17.59 -2.06 -28.10
C VAL A 57 -18.19 -1.58 -26.78
N THR A 58 -18.98 -0.51 -26.80
CA THR A 58 -19.62 0.06 -25.59
C THR A 58 -20.64 -0.89 -24.99
N SER A 59 -21.50 -1.51 -25.81
CA SER A 59 -22.53 -2.44 -25.33
C SER A 59 -21.95 -3.69 -24.65
N LEU A 60 -20.80 -4.18 -25.14
CA LEU A 60 -20.11 -5.31 -24.52
C LEU A 60 -19.47 -4.92 -23.18
N ILE A 61 -18.92 -3.71 -23.07
CA ILE A 61 -18.38 -3.19 -21.80
C ILE A 61 -19.49 -3.05 -20.76
N GLU A 62 -20.63 -2.47 -21.15
CA GLU A 62 -21.81 -2.32 -20.28
C GLU A 62 -22.33 -3.67 -19.78
N SER A 63 -22.42 -4.68 -20.66
CA SER A 63 -22.84 -6.03 -20.27
C SER A 63 -21.90 -6.66 -19.23
N ASN A 64 -20.58 -6.55 -19.42
CA ASN A 64 -19.60 -7.08 -18.46
C ASN A 64 -19.64 -6.35 -17.11
N ILE A 65 -19.82 -5.02 -17.14
CA ILE A 65 -19.99 -4.22 -15.92
C ILE A 65 -21.25 -4.65 -15.16
N GLN A 66 -22.36 -4.87 -15.88
CA GLN A 66 -23.61 -5.34 -15.27
C GLN A 66 -23.42 -6.71 -14.60
N GLN A 67 -22.70 -7.64 -15.24
CA GLN A 67 -22.38 -8.93 -14.64
C GLN A 67 -21.61 -8.78 -13.33
N CYS A 68 -20.64 -7.86 -13.24
CA CYS A 68 -19.96 -7.58 -11.98
C CYS A 68 -20.92 -6.98 -10.94
N ASN A 69 -21.80 -6.06 -11.33
CA ASN A 69 -22.82 -5.48 -10.44
C ASN A 69 -23.78 -6.52 -9.85
N ASP A 70 -24.10 -7.56 -10.60
CA ASP A 70 -25.01 -8.63 -10.17
C ASP A 70 -24.35 -9.59 -9.16
N VAL A 71 -23.02 -9.53 -8.98
CA VAL A 71 -22.32 -10.31 -7.95
C VAL A 71 -22.73 -9.82 -6.56
N ARG A 72 -23.38 -10.68 -5.78
CA ARG A 72 -23.92 -10.35 -4.46
C ARG A 72 -22.85 -10.08 -3.40
N ASP A 73 -21.76 -10.86 -3.41
CA ASP A 73 -20.66 -10.70 -2.48
C ASP A 73 -19.78 -9.50 -2.88
N LEU A 74 -19.52 -8.61 -1.93
CA LEU A 74 -18.80 -7.35 -2.20
C LEU A 74 -17.35 -7.61 -2.63
N GLN A 75 -16.68 -8.60 -2.03
CA GLN A 75 -15.29 -8.93 -2.33
C GLN A 75 -15.15 -9.58 -3.70
N ALA A 76 -16.06 -10.50 -4.04
CA ALA A 76 -16.13 -11.14 -5.36
C ALA A 76 -16.50 -10.11 -6.45
N ARG A 77 -17.42 -9.19 -6.16
CA ARG A 77 -17.75 -8.07 -7.05
C ARG A 77 -16.52 -7.22 -7.32
N TYR A 78 -15.79 -6.84 -6.26
CA TYR A 78 -14.55 -6.09 -6.39
C TYR A 78 -13.52 -6.81 -7.26
N LYS A 79 -13.28 -8.10 -7.00
CA LYS A 79 -12.39 -8.92 -7.80
C LYS A 79 -12.82 -8.99 -9.26
N CYS A 80 -14.12 -9.10 -9.54
CA CYS A 80 -14.67 -9.05 -10.90
C CYS A 80 -14.25 -7.78 -11.65
N TYR A 81 -14.35 -6.60 -11.01
CA TYR A 81 -13.91 -5.35 -11.63
C TYR A 81 -12.41 -5.33 -11.93
N VAL A 82 -11.57 -5.80 -11.00
CA VAL A 82 -10.12 -5.82 -11.20
C VAL A 82 -9.75 -6.77 -12.35
N ASP A 83 -10.29 -7.99 -12.34
CA ASP A 83 -10.04 -8.98 -13.41
C ASP A 83 -10.52 -8.46 -14.77
N LEU A 84 -11.71 -7.83 -14.81
CA LEU A 84 -12.23 -7.20 -16.01
C LEU A 84 -11.34 -6.04 -16.49
N ALA A 85 -10.81 -5.22 -15.57
CA ALA A 85 -9.90 -4.12 -15.88
C ALA A 85 -8.53 -4.60 -16.38
N VAL A 86 -8.07 -5.78 -15.94
CA VAL A 86 -6.87 -6.41 -16.51
C VAL A 86 -7.06 -6.68 -17.99
N ILE A 87 -8.20 -7.24 -18.36
CA ILE A 87 -8.52 -7.65 -19.74
C ILE A 87 -8.88 -6.44 -20.61
N LYS A 88 -9.73 -5.54 -20.11
CA LYS A 88 -10.36 -4.47 -20.91
C LYS A 88 -9.71 -3.10 -20.75
N GLY A 89 -8.88 -2.90 -19.74
CA GLY A 89 -8.19 -1.64 -19.48
C GLY A 89 -8.67 -0.92 -18.22
N ALA A 90 -7.90 0.08 -17.81
CA ALA A 90 -8.06 0.77 -16.53
C ALA A 90 -9.38 1.57 -16.43
N GLN A 91 -9.99 1.96 -17.55
CA GLN A 91 -11.27 2.67 -17.59
C GLN A 91 -12.43 1.86 -16.97
N ILE A 92 -12.30 0.54 -16.83
CA ILE A 92 -13.27 -0.28 -16.10
C ILE A 92 -13.35 0.12 -14.63
N CYS A 93 -12.24 0.57 -14.02
CA CYS A 93 -12.22 0.99 -12.63
C CYS A 93 -13.07 2.23 -12.36
N GLU A 94 -13.42 3.02 -13.38
CA GLU A 94 -14.36 4.15 -13.23
C GLU A 94 -15.78 3.74 -12.87
N TYR A 95 -16.15 2.49 -13.13
CA TYR A 95 -17.47 1.94 -12.82
C TYR A 95 -17.48 1.12 -11.53
N SER A 96 -16.31 0.91 -10.92
CA SER A 96 -16.21 0.15 -9.68
C SER A 96 -16.72 0.98 -8.49
N PRO A 97 -17.51 0.40 -7.56
CA PRO A 97 -17.89 1.09 -6.33
C PRO A 97 -16.70 1.38 -5.41
N VAL A 98 -15.54 0.76 -5.65
CA VAL A 98 -14.28 0.94 -4.90
C VAL A 98 -13.15 1.31 -5.85
N LYS A 99 -13.34 2.41 -6.59
CA LYS A 99 -12.42 2.91 -7.64
C LYS A 99 -10.95 2.90 -7.22
N GLN A 100 -10.65 3.46 -6.05
CA GLN A 100 -9.30 3.51 -5.50
C GLN A 100 -8.66 2.12 -5.50
N SER A 101 -9.27 1.16 -4.80
CA SER A 101 -8.75 -0.20 -4.67
C SER A 101 -8.62 -0.88 -6.04
N CYS A 102 -9.55 -0.62 -6.96
CA CYS A 102 -9.50 -1.18 -8.32
C CYS A 102 -8.23 -0.75 -9.06
N TYR A 103 -7.94 0.56 -9.08
CA TYR A 103 -6.73 1.08 -9.71
C TYR A 103 -5.45 0.58 -9.03
N GLU A 104 -5.44 0.53 -7.70
CA GLU A 104 -4.30 0.01 -6.92
C GLU A 104 -3.96 -1.45 -7.27
N GLN A 105 -4.95 -2.33 -7.24
CA GLN A 105 -4.73 -3.74 -7.58
C GLN A 105 -4.41 -3.93 -9.05
N LEU A 106 -5.03 -3.16 -9.94
CA LEU A 106 -4.72 -3.22 -11.36
C LEU A 106 -3.27 -2.79 -11.63
N ALA A 107 -2.80 -1.71 -11.01
CA ALA A 107 -1.41 -1.24 -11.10
C ALA A 107 -0.43 -2.30 -10.59
N ILE A 108 -0.75 -2.97 -9.47
CA ILE A 108 0.04 -4.08 -8.91
C ILE A 108 0.08 -5.27 -9.87
N GLN A 109 -1.09 -5.74 -10.35
CA GLN A 109 -1.17 -6.92 -11.21
C GLN A 109 -0.50 -6.70 -12.57
N LYS A 110 -0.62 -5.49 -13.13
CA LYS A 110 0.05 -5.12 -14.38
C LYS A 110 1.48 -4.65 -14.20
N ASN A 111 1.92 -4.43 -12.97
CA ASN A 111 3.22 -3.89 -12.64
C ASN A 111 3.49 -2.53 -13.32
N ASP A 112 2.46 -1.70 -13.43
CA ASP A 112 2.44 -0.47 -14.23
C ASP A 112 1.94 0.71 -13.38
N TYR A 113 2.86 1.61 -13.02
CA TYR A 113 2.57 2.77 -12.19
C TYR A 113 1.75 3.84 -12.91
N THR A 114 1.73 3.85 -14.25
CA THR A 114 0.98 4.87 -15.02
C THR A 114 -0.52 4.76 -14.78
N ILE A 115 -0.99 3.57 -14.38
CA ILE A 115 -2.37 3.31 -13.95
C ILE A 115 -2.74 4.14 -12.71
N CYS A 116 -1.77 4.41 -11.83
CA CYS A 116 -2.02 5.21 -10.63
C CYS A 116 -2.34 6.68 -10.93
N GLU A 117 -2.06 7.19 -12.13
CA GLU A 117 -2.46 8.53 -12.55
C GLU A 117 -3.98 8.72 -12.65
N TYR A 118 -4.73 7.62 -12.81
CA TYR A 118 -6.19 7.62 -12.88
C TYR A 118 -6.83 7.37 -11.50
N SER A 119 -6.06 6.99 -10.49
CA SER A 119 -6.59 6.71 -9.16
C SER A 119 -7.02 8.00 -8.45
N PRO A 120 -8.20 8.04 -7.79
CA PRO A 120 -8.58 9.16 -6.93
C PRO A 120 -7.67 9.32 -5.71
N ALA A 121 -6.89 8.28 -5.36
CA ALA A 121 -5.92 8.30 -4.28
C ALA A 121 -4.52 7.92 -4.81
N LYS A 122 -3.98 8.75 -5.71
CA LYS A 122 -2.69 8.54 -6.39
C LYS A 122 -1.58 8.09 -5.44
N ARG A 123 -1.33 8.87 -4.37
CA ARG A 123 -0.29 8.57 -3.36
C ARG A 123 -0.40 7.14 -2.81
N SER A 124 -1.61 6.68 -2.48
CA SER A 124 -1.82 5.33 -1.96
C SER A 124 -1.55 4.25 -3.01
N CYS A 125 -1.92 4.50 -4.27
CA CYS A 125 -1.63 3.59 -5.39
C CYS A 125 -0.13 3.47 -5.66
N TYR A 126 0.55 4.59 -5.81
CA TYR A 126 2.00 4.62 -5.98
C TYR A 126 2.71 3.96 -4.81
N GLY A 127 2.32 4.27 -3.57
CA GLY A 127 2.89 3.69 -2.35
C GLY A 127 2.73 2.17 -2.29
N LYS A 128 1.53 1.64 -2.52
CA LYS A 128 1.30 0.17 -2.50
C LYS A 128 2.07 -0.56 -3.60
N LEU A 129 2.15 0.02 -4.80
CA LEU A 129 2.95 -0.56 -5.89
C LEU A 129 4.45 -0.50 -5.57
N ALA A 130 4.94 0.64 -5.10
CA ALA A 130 6.33 0.81 -4.65
C ALA A 130 6.69 -0.17 -3.54
N ILE A 131 5.76 -0.39 -2.61
CA ILE A 131 5.92 -1.37 -1.54
C ILE A 131 6.00 -2.78 -2.12
N GLN A 132 5.02 -3.20 -2.89
CA GLN A 132 5.00 -4.53 -3.50
C GLN A 132 6.28 -4.84 -4.30
N LYS A 133 6.84 -3.84 -4.98
CA LYS A 133 8.08 -3.96 -5.76
C LYS A 133 9.36 -3.71 -4.96
N LYS A 134 9.26 -3.21 -3.73
CA LYS A 134 10.39 -2.74 -2.91
C LYS A 134 11.23 -1.68 -3.62
N ASP A 135 10.56 -0.77 -4.33
CA ASP A 135 11.20 0.21 -5.19
C ASP A 135 10.60 1.61 -4.96
N TYR A 136 11.30 2.42 -4.16
CA TYR A 136 10.88 3.77 -3.81
C TYR A 136 10.95 4.74 -5.00
N THR A 137 11.65 4.41 -6.09
CA THR A 137 11.77 5.29 -7.25
C THR A 137 10.43 5.47 -7.96
N ILE A 138 9.49 4.53 -7.75
CA ILE A 138 8.08 4.67 -8.17
C ILE A 138 7.40 5.89 -7.50
N CYS A 139 7.79 6.27 -6.28
CA CYS A 139 7.27 7.47 -5.65
C CYS A 139 7.81 8.76 -6.32
N GLN A 140 8.99 8.71 -6.95
CA GLN A 140 9.62 9.88 -7.59
C GLN A 140 8.90 10.32 -8.87
N VAL A 141 8.29 9.36 -9.58
CA VAL A 141 7.58 9.62 -10.84
C VAL A 141 6.18 10.22 -10.64
N MET A 142 5.69 10.29 -9.39
CA MET A 142 4.40 10.92 -9.09
C MET A 142 4.39 12.38 -9.55
N ASN A 143 3.35 12.80 -10.28
CA ASN A 143 3.15 14.20 -10.59
C ASN A 143 2.35 14.90 -9.47
N ASP A 144 2.95 15.01 -8.28
CA ASP A 144 2.36 15.57 -7.06
C ASP A 144 3.39 16.43 -6.30
N SER A 145 2.97 17.07 -5.22
CA SER A 145 3.83 17.80 -4.29
C SER A 145 4.95 16.93 -3.73
N ASP A 146 6.09 17.57 -3.47
CA ASP A 146 7.26 16.94 -2.84
C ASP A 146 6.91 16.25 -1.50
N TYR A 147 5.98 16.83 -0.73
CA TYR A 147 5.47 16.22 0.49
C TYR A 147 4.83 14.84 0.21
N ASN A 148 3.98 14.72 -0.81
CA ASN A 148 3.32 13.47 -1.14
C ASN A 148 4.28 12.42 -1.70
N LYS A 149 5.29 12.84 -2.48
CA LYS A 149 6.38 11.97 -2.94
C LYS A 149 7.17 11.40 -1.78
N ASP A 150 7.59 12.26 -0.86
CA ASP A 150 8.38 11.84 0.30
C ASP A 150 7.57 11.01 1.28
N ALA A 151 6.28 11.30 1.46
CA ALA A 151 5.39 10.46 2.25
C ALA A 151 5.27 9.05 1.66
N CYS A 152 5.16 8.93 0.33
CA CYS A 152 5.20 7.63 -0.36
C CYS A 152 6.54 6.91 -0.12
N MET A 153 7.68 7.61 -0.26
CA MET A 153 8.99 7.03 0.02
C MET A 153 9.16 6.59 1.48
N PHE A 154 8.62 7.36 2.41
CA PHE A 154 8.67 7.07 3.84
C PHE A 154 7.88 5.80 4.16
N GLU A 155 6.68 5.63 3.58
CA GLU A 155 5.89 4.40 3.69
C GLU A 155 6.69 3.18 3.18
N VAL A 156 7.35 3.30 2.02
CA VAL A 156 8.20 2.22 1.48
C VAL A 156 9.36 1.89 2.44
N MET A 157 10.08 2.90 2.94
CA MET A 157 11.16 2.69 3.91
C MET A 157 10.66 2.04 5.20
N PHE A 158 9.51 2.49 5.70
CA PHE A 158 8.94 2.00 6.95
C PHE A 158 8.58 0.51 6.87
N GLU A 159 7.98 0.08 5.75
CA GLU A 159 7.53 -1.29 5.53
C GLU A 159 8.67 -2.31 5.36
N PHE A 160 9.79 -1.95 4.72
CA PHE A 160 10.79 -2.95 4.32
C PHE A 160 11.93 -3.22 5.29
N ASP A 161 11.91 -2.65 6.50
CA ASP A 161 13.04 -2.64 7.45
C ASP A 161 14.39 -2.58 6.72
N THR A 162 14.46 -1.70 5.73
CA THR A 162 15.67 -1.62 4.93
C THR A 162 16.69 -0.94 5.81
N SER A 163 17.78 -1.64 6.15
CA SER A 163 18.98 -0.98 6.66
C SER A 163 19.53 0.07 5.66
N ASN A 164 18.94 0.14 4.46
CA ASN A 164 19.16 1.19 3.48
C ASN A 164 18.36 2.48 3.79
N TYR A 165 18.89 3.27 4.72
CA TYR A 165 18.35 4.60 5.02
C TYR A 165 18.74 5.68 4.00
N SER A 166 19.35 5.31 2.86
CA SER A 166 19.64 6.28 1.79
C SER A 166 18.36 6.85 1.16
N ILE A 167 17.22 6.18 1.33
CA ILE A 167 15.91 6.68 0.90
C ILE A 167 15.61 8.04 1.54
N CYS A 168 15.98 8.24 2.81
CA CYS A 168 15.80 9.52 3.49
C CYS A 168 16.61 10.66 2.82
N ASP A 169 17.75 10.34 2.20
CA ASP A 169 18.58 11.33 1.50
C ASP A 169 17.94 11.78 0.18
N ALA A 170 17.12 10.93 -0.44
CA ALA A 170 16.40 11.23 -1.69
C ALA A 170 15.16 12.13 -1.50
N MET A 171 14.68 12.28 -0.26
CA MET A 171 13.54 13.13 0.08
C MET A 171 13.92 14.61 0.03
N THR A 172 12.98 15.49 -0.33
CA THR A 172 13.22 16.94 -0.46
C THR A 172 12.44 17.80 0.53
N SER A 173 11.36 17.29 1.11
CA SER A 173 10.54 17.94 2.12
C SER A 173 11.37 18.36 3.33
N THR A 174 11.11 19.56 3.79
CA THR A 174 11.73 20.16 4.97
C THR A 174 10.66 20.73 5.87
N GLY A 175 10.93 20.85 7.16
CA GLY A 175 9.98 21.37 8.13
C GLY A 175 9.81 20.43 9.32
N PRO A 176 9.22 20.93 10.42
CA PRO A 176 8.80 20.09 11.53
C PRO A 176 7.86 19.02 10.99
N GLU A 177 7.99 17.79 11.48
CA GLU A 177 7.14 16.66 11.09
C GLU A 177 7.16 16.29 9.58
N SER A 178 8.09 16.86 8.79
CA SER A 178 8.23 16.46 7.38
C SER A 178 8.56 14.96 7.27
N PRO A 179 8.09 14.27 6.22
CA PRO A 179 8.42 12.86 5.99
C PRO A 179 9.92 12.58 6.05
N LYS A 180 10.75 13.52 5.58
CA LYS A 180 12.21 13.43 5.68
C LYS A 180 12.74 13.43 7.11
N THR A 181 12.27 14.37 7.95
CA THR A 181 12.62 14.39 9.38
C THR A 181 12.20 13.09 10.06
N ASN A 182 10.97 12.64 9.81
CA ASN A 182 10.45 11.37 10.36
C ASN A 182 11.25 10.17 9.86
N CYS A 183 11.71 10.18 8.60
CA CYS A 183 12.57 9.15 8.03
C CYS A 183 13.88 9.01 8.82
N TYR A 184 14.58 10.12 9.08
CA TYR A 184 15.81 10.09 9.86
C TYR A 184 15.60 9.73 11.33
N ASN A 185 14.47 10.14 11.94
CA ASN A 185 14.10 9.71 13.29
C ASN A 185 13.89 8.19 13.37
N VAL A 186 13.15 7.60 12.44
CA VAL A 186 12.96 6.14 12.38
C VAL A 186 14.30 5.44 12.10
N ALA A 187 15.11 5.99 11.20
CA ALA A 187 16.43 5.45 10.89
C ALA A 187 17.36 5.44 12.11
N SER A 188 17.42 6.53 12.89
CA SER A 188 18.26 6.61 14.08
C SER A 188 17.84 5.59 15.14
N ILE A 189 16.52 5.42 15.35
CA ILE A 189 15.97 4.47 16.32
C ILE A 189 16.25 3.02 15.90
N ARG A 190 15.95 2.65 14.65
CA ARG A 190 16.12 1.28 14.15
C ARG A 190 17.60 0.88 14.06
N SER A 191 18.47 1.78 13.61
CA SER A 191 19.92 1.52 13.48
C SER A 191 20.71 1.72 14.77
N ARG A 192 20.11 2.39 15.77
CA ARG A 192 20.79 2.93 16.96
C ARG A 192 21.98 3.85 16.64
N ASP A 193 21.96 4.53 15.51
CA ASP A 193 23.05 5.37 15.02
C ASP A 193 22.68 6.86 15.04
N GLN A 194 23.37 7.64 15.89
CA GLN A 194 23.15 9.08 16.04
C GLN A 194 23.45 9.88 14.77
N LYS A 195 24.20 9.33 13.80
CA LYS A 195 24.50 10.04 12.55
C LYS A 195 23.23 10.42 11.79
N TYR A 196 22.15 9.67 11.93
CA TYR A 196 20.87 9.99 11.29
C TYR A 196 20.20 11.19 11.96
N CYS A 197 20.27 11.32 13.29
CA CYS A 197 19.82 12.55 13.97
C CYS A 197 20.60 13.78 13.49
N GLN A 198 21.90 13.63 13.18
CA GLN A 198 22.72 14.74 12.66
C GLN A 198 22.27 15.24 11.28
N LYS A 199 21.51 14.44 10.52
CA LYS A 199 20.95 14.84 9.23
C LYS A 199 19.64 15.64 9.35
N ILE A 200 19.06 15.74 10.55
CA ILE A 200 17.86 16.55 10.79
C ILE A 200 18.26 18.03 10.84
N VAL A 201 17.63 18.84 9.97
CA VAL A 201 17.95 20.27 9.80
C VAL A 201 17.44 21.12 10.98
N ILE A 202 16.29 20.76 11.54
CA ILE A 202 15.64 21.54 12.59
C ILE A 202 16.23 21.18 13.94
N ALA A 203 16.81 22.17 14.62
CA ALA A 203 17.52 21.98 15.87
C ALA A 203 16.68 21.29 16.96
N SER A 204 15.43 21.72 17.16
CA SER A 204 14.54 21.13 18.17
C SER A 204 14.24 19.64 17.91
N GLU A 205 13.96 19.28 16.66
CA GLU A 205 13.71 17.89 16.23
C GLU A 205 14.96 17.03 16.37
N LYS A 206 16.12 17.60 16.02
CA LYS A 206 17.42 16.95 16.17
C LYS A 206 17.74 16.65 17.64
N ASP A 207 17.52 17.61 18.53
CA ASP A 207 17.74 17.44 19.96
C ASP A 207 16.80 16.36 20.54
N GLN A 208 15.53 16.37 20.13
CA GLN A 208 14.56 15.32 20.50
C GLN A 208 14.99 13.93 20.00
N CYS A 209 15.51 13.83 18.77
CA CYS A 209 16.05 12.58 18.22
C CYS A 209 17.20 12.04 19.07
N LEU A 210 18.16 12.90 19.41
CA LEU A 210 19.32 12.54 20.24
C LEU A 210 18.90 12.13 21.66
N GLN A 211 17.98 12.87 22.27
CA GLN A 211 17.44 12.52 23.59
C GLN A 211 16.75 11.16 23.58
N THR A 212 15.90 10.90 22.60
CA THR A 212 15.21 9.61 22.43
C THR A 212 16.21 8.46 22.29
N LEU A 213 17.25 8.65 21.47
CA LEU A 213 18.29 7.64 21.27
C LEU A 213 19.06 7.34 22.56
N ASN A 214 19.43 8.37 23.32
CA ASN A 214 20.13 8.23 24.60
C ASN A 214 19.33 7.42 25.63
N LEU A 215 18.01 7.63 25.69
CA LEU A 215 17.10 6.88 26.56
C LEU A 215 17.03 5.39 26.16
N LEU A 216 17.01 5.10 24.85
CA LEU A 216 16.98 3.72 24.34
C LEU A 216 18.29 2.97 24.57
N GLN A 217 19.43 3.67 24.57
CA GLN A 217 20.75 3.07 24.78
C GLN A 217 21.09 2.87 26.25
N ASN A 218 20.51 3.66 27.16
CA ASN A 218 20.77 3.60 28.60
C ASN A 218 19.46 3.44 29.40
N PRO A 219 18.76 2.30 29.28
CA PRO A 219 17.57 2.04 30.09
C PRO A 219 17.99 1.98 31.57
N LYS A 220 17.30 2.75 32.42
CA LYS A 220 17.50 2.74 33.88
C LYS A 220 16.97 1.47 34.53
#